data_AF-A0A1B8W2M7-F1
#
_entry.id   AF-A0A1B8W2M7-F1
#
_cell.length_a   1.000
_cell.length_b   1.000
_cell.length_c   1.000
_cell.angle_alpha   90.00
_cell.angle_beta   90.00
_cell.angle_gamma   90.00
#
_symmetry.space_group_name_H-M   'P 1'
#
loop_
_entity.id
_entity.type
_entity.pdbx_description
1 polymer ?
#
loop_
_entity_poly.entity_id
_entity_poly.type
_entity_poly.pdbx_seq_one_letter_code
_entity_poly.pdbx_strand_id
1 'polypeptide(L)'
;MELLNDQFLERMKMLVHRHTGLPLIEFDIDYYEKTTMFMGYNLNEKLIAYNLPMYEPNKSQTPELAHLSLEEFFEIAIYHEIGHHLDYIANPNRRLYREMHVEDATVEFILEGEVNAYKYGRDLVPDPLISYYDILNKFNIERRTKIVNKT
;
A
#
# COMPACT_ATOMS: atom_id res chain seq x y z
N MET A 1 2.25 -0.09 -23.61
CA MET A 1 1.71 -0.23 -22.25
C MET A 1 2.49 -1.36 -21.62
N GLU A 2 3.30 -1.07 -20.59
CA GLU A 2 3.99 -2.14 -19.87
C GLU A 2 2.95 -3.06 -19.25
N LEU A 3 3.09 -4.36 -19.49
CA LEU A 3 2.28 -5.39 -18.87
C LEU A 3 3.11 -5.99 -17.74
N LEU A 4 2.49 -6.16 -16.57
CA LEU A 4 3.12 -6.94 -15.50
C LEU A 4 3.30 -8.37 -15.98
N ASN A 5 4.46 -8.94 -15.71
CA ASN A 5 4.71 -10.35 -15.95
C ASN A 5 3.83 -11.18 -15.01
N ASP A 6 3.05 -12.13 -15.54
CA ASP A 6 2.19 -13.02 -14.74
C ASP A 6 2.99 -13.74 -13.65
N GLN A 7 4.23 -14.15 -13.95
CA GLN A 7 5.11 -14.77 -12.95
C GLN A 7 5.49 -13.80 -11.83
N PHE A 8 5.66 -12.51 -12.14
CA PHE A 8 5.91 -11.49 -11.12
C PHE A 8 4.67 -11.30 -10.24
N LEU A 9 3.48 -11.19 -10.84
CA LEU A 9 2.24 -11.01 -10.09
C LEU A 9 1.98 -12.19 -9.15
N GLU A 10 2.19 -13.42 -9.61
CA GLU A 10 2.09 -14.62 -8.76
C GLU A 10 3.11 -14.59 -7.60
N ARG A 11 4.33 -14.10 -7.82
CA ARG A 11 5.30 -13.90 -6.72
C ARG A 11 4.79 -12.90 -5.69
N MET A 12 4.18 -11.79 -6.13
CA MET A 12 3.62 -10.79 -5.22
C MET A 12 2.43 -11.33 -4.43
N LYS A 13 1.55 -12.11 -5.05
CA LYS A 13 0.46 -12.82 -4.38
C LYS A 13 0.99 -13.77 -3.30
N MET A 14 2.02 -14.55 -3.61
CA MET A 14 2.68 -15.42 -2.64
C MET A 14 3.37 -14.67 -1.51
N LEU A 15 3.90 -13.47 -1.78
CA LEU A 15 4.48 -12.58 -0.78
C LEU A 15 3.40 -12.10 0.19
N VAL A 16 2.24 -11.63 -0.29
CA VAL A 16 1.09 -11.26 0.55
C VAL A 16 0.66 -12.43 1.43
N HIS A 17 0.48 -13.62 0.84
CA HIS A 17 0.12 -14.83 1.59
C HIS A 17 1.13 -15.14 2.70
N ARG A 18 2.43 -15.10 2.38
CA ARG A 18 3.51 -15.41 3.33
C ARG A 18 3.48 -14.48 4.55
N HIS A 19 3.23 -13.19 4.34
CA HIS A 19 3.34 -12.19 5.41
C HIS A 19 2.04 -11.98 6.20
N THR A 20 0.90 -12.37 5.65
CA THR A 20 -0.41 -12.22 6.31
C THR A 20 -0.93 -13.54 6.89
N GLY A 21 -0.43 -14.67 6.41
CA GLY A 21 -0.94 -16.00 6.74
C GLY A 21 -2.32 -16.31 6.14
N LEU A 22 -2.93 -15.37 5.41
CA LEU A 22 -4.25 -15.53 4.80
C LEU A 22 -4.12 -16.24 3.45
N PRO A 23 -4.93 -17.28 3.18
CA PRO A 23 -4.97 -17.92 1.85
C PRO A 23 -5.16 -16.90 0.72
N LEU A 24 -4.65 -17.19 -0.48
CA LEU A 24 -4.79 -16.32 -1.66
C LEU A 24 -6.24 -15.94 -1.98
N ILE A 25 -7.20 -16.82 -1.67
CA ILE A 25 -8.64 -16.55 -1.87
C ILE A 25 -9.21 -15.57 -0.83
N GLU A 26 -8.53 -15.38 0.29
CA GLU A 26 -8.96 -14.49 1.38
C GLU A 26 -8.22 -13.16 1.39
N PHE A 27 -7.03 -13.09 0.79
CA PHE A 27 -6.32 -11.84 0.56
C PHE A 27 -5.56 -11.89 -0.77
N ASP A 28 -6.06 -11.16 -1.77
CA ASP A 28 -5.50 -11.16 -3.12
C ASP A 28 -4.99 -9.78 -3.57
N ILE A 29 -4.32 -9.78 -4.72
CA ILE A 29 -3.94 -8.60 -5.50
C ILE A 29 -4.71 -8.65 -6.82
N ASP A 30 -5.46 -7.60 -7.14
CA ASP A 30 -6.22 -7.53 -8.39
C ASP A 30 -6.18 -6.13 -9.02
N TYR A 31 -6.39 -6.11 -10.34
CA TYR A 31 -6.41 -4.88 -11.12
C TYR A 31 -7.75 -4.15 -10.94
N TYR A 32 -7.68 -2.84 -10.69
CA TYR A 32 -8.86 -1.99 -10.55
C TYR A 32 -8.67 -0.65 -11.25
N GLU A 33 -9.21 -0.51 -12.46
CA GLU A 33 -8.98 0.68 -13.31
C GLU A 33 -9.53 2.00 -12.74
N LYS A 34 -10.47 1.95 -11.80
CA LYS A 34 -11.18 3.13 -11.29
C LYS A 34 -10.46 3.84 -10.14
N THR A 35 -9.40 3.26 -9.57
CA THR A 35 -8.65 3.95 -8.51
C THR A 35 -7.77 5.05 -9.09
N THR A 36 -7.68 6.17 -8.37
CA THR A 36 -6.80 7.31 -8.70
C THR A 36 -5.41 7.17 -8.06
N MET A 37 -5.15 6.06 -7.39
CA MET A 37 -3.85 5.70 -6.83
C MET A 37 -3.27 4.53 -7.61
N PHE A 38 -1.94 4.40 -7.59
CA PHE A 38 -1.28 3.24 -8.17
C PHE A 38 -1.66 1.94 -7.46
N MET A 39 -1.78 1.98 -6.13
CA MET A 39 -2.12 0.83 -5.31
C MET A 39 -2.87 1.28 -4.05
N GLY A 40 -3.70 0.40 -3.49
CA GLY A 40 -4.37 0.63 -2.22
C GLY A 40 -5.03 -0.63 -1.66
N TYR A 41 -5.04 -0.75 -0.34
CA TYR A 41 -5.70 -1.83 0.40
C TYR A 41 -7.17 -1.53 0.71
N ASN A 42 -8.04 -2.46 0.35
CA ASN A 42 -9.44 -2.50 0.77
C ASN A 42 -9.60 -3.49 1.93
N LEU A 43 -9.91 -2.96 3.13
CA LEU A 43 -10.12 -3.76 4.34
C LEU A 43 -11.29 -4.75 4.22
N ASN A 44 -12.42 -4.32 3.65
CA ASN A 44 -13.65 -5.12 3.62
C ASN A 44 -13.55 -6.25 2.59
N GLU A 45 -12.96 -5.95 1.43
CA GLU A 45 -12.73 -6.94 0.37
C GLU A 45 -11.47 -7.78 0.60
N LYS A 46 -10.63 -7.39 1.57
CA LYS A 46 -9.28 -7.92 1.76
C LYS A 46 -8.55 -8.02 0.42
N LEU A 47 -8.42 -6.87 -0.24
CA LEU A 47 -7.90 -6.78 -1.59
C LEU A 47 -6.85 -5.68 -1.67
N ILE A 48 -5.69 -5.98 -2.26
CA ILE A 48 -4.79 -4.94 -2.76
C ILE A 48 -5.18 -4.66 -4.21
N ALA A 49 -5.78 -3.49 -4.43
CA ALA A 49 -6.17 -3.05 -5.75
C ALA A 49 -5.03 -2.23 -6.39
N TYR A 50 -4.63 -2.55 -7.63
CA TYR A 50 -3.64 -1.76 -8.37
C TYR A 50 -4.18 -1.20 -9.69
N ASN A 51 -3.60 -0.08 -10.15
CA ASN A 51 -3.92 0.56 -11.42
C ASN A 51 -2.63 0.96 -12.17
N LEU A 52 -2.25 0.15 -13.16
CA LEU A 52 -1.02 0.35 -13.94
C LEU A 52 -0.92 1.71 -14.64
N PRO A 53 -1.98 2.23 -15.28
CA PRO A 53 -2.00 3.61 -15.77
C PRO A 53 -1.59 4.68 -14.75
N MET A 54 -1.79 4.42 -13.45
CA MET A 54 -1.43 5.35 -12.38
C MET A 54 0.03 5.20 -11.91
N TYR A 55 0.79 4.24 -12.41
CA TYR A 55 2.22 4.04 -12.08
C TYR A 55 3.05 5.31 -12.33
N GLU A 56 3.14 5.77 -13.58
CA GLU A 56 3.95 6.94 -13.95
C GLU A 56 3.49 8.23 -13.23
N PRO A 57 2.18 8.55 -13.17
CA PRO A 57 1.72 9.70 -12.39
C PRO A 57 2.06 9.64 -10.89
N ASN A 58 2.10 8.46 -10.27
CA ASN A 58 2.41 8.32 -8.84
C ASN A 58 3.93 8.36 -8.62
N LYS A 59 4.70 7.63 -9.43
CA LYS A 59 6.17 7.60 -9.37
C LYS A 59 6.80 8.97 -9.63
N SER A 60 6.26 9.74 -10.57
CA SER A 60 6.77 11.09 -10.88
C SER A 60 6.62 12.09 -9.72
N GLN A 61 5.80 11.80 -8.71
CA GLN A 61 5.68 12.62 -7.50
C GLN A 61 6.78 12.33 -6.46
N THR A 62 7.56 11.26 -6.65
CA THR A 62 8.70 10.85 -5.82
C THR A 62 9.95 10.72 -6.70
N PRO A 63 10.62 11.84 -7.06
CA PRO A 63 11.80 11.83 -7.93
C PRO A 63 12.90 10.88 -7.47
N GLU A 64 13.04 10.68 -6.16
CA GLU A 64 14.00 9.77 -5.54
C GLU A 64 13.73 8.28 -5.84
N LEU A 65 12.55 7.94 -6.37
CA LEU A 65 12.17 6.60 -6.80
C LEU A 65 12.09 6.47 -8.33
N ALA A 66 12.43 7.52 -9.07
CA ALA A 66 12.30 7.56 -10.53
C ALA A 66 13.12 6.47 -11.25
N HIS A 67 14.22 6.02 -10.64
CA HIS A 67 15.11 5.00 -11.20
C HIS A 67 14.62 3.56 -11.00
N LEU A 68 13.62 3.33 -10.12
CA LEU A 68 13.10 1.97 -9.89
C LEU A 68 12.40 1.42 -11.13
N SER A 69 12.51 0.13 -11.37
CA SER A 69 11.64 -0.57 -12.32
C SER A 69 10.18 -0.59 -11.84
N LEU A 70 9.26 -0.97 -12.73
CA LEU A 70 7.87 -1.21 -12.36
C LEU A 70 7.77 -2.29 -11.27
N GLU A 71 8.52 -3.38 -11.40
CA GLU A 71 8.49 -4.50 -10.43
C GLU A 71 9.01 -4.07 -9.04
N GLU A 72 10.11 -3.32 -8.97
CA GLU A 72 10.63 -2.82 -7.68
C GLU A 72 9.67 -1.84 -7.01
N PHE A 73 9.09 -0.92 -7.77
CA PHE A 73 8.11 0.04 -7.24
C PHE A 73 6.83 -0.67 -6.79
N PHE A 74 6.38 -1.68 -7.53
CA PHE A 74 5.24 -2.50 -7.18
C PHE A 74 5.50 -3.28 -5.89
N GLU A 75 6.68 -3.90 -5.74
CA GLU A 75 7.01 -4.67 -4.54
C GLU A 75 7.06 -3.79 -3.28
N ILE A 76 7.67 -2.60 -3.32
CA ILE A 76 7.66 -1.70 -2.15
C ILE A 76 6.25 -1.19 -1.82
N ALA A 77 5.38 -1.00 -2.82
CA ALA A 77 3.98 -0.63 -2.59
C ALA A 77 3.20 -1.78 -1.93
N ILE A 78 3.45 -3.04 -2.33
CA ILE A 78 2.83 -4.20 -1.69
C ILE A 78 3.17 -4.30 -0.21
N TYR A 79 4.44 -4.10 0.18
CA TYR A 79 4.80 -4.07 1.61
C TYR A 79 4.06 -2.97 2.39
N HIS A 80 3.77 -1.84 1.75
CA HIS A 80 3.02 -0.75 2.38
C HIS A 80 1.57 -1.15 2.63
N GLU A 81 0.92 -1.76 1.64
CA GLU A 81 -0.46 -2.25 1.76
C GLU A 81 -0.59 -3.45 2.72
N ILE A 82 0.40 -4.34 2.78
CA ILE A 82 0.48 -5.38 3.83
C ILE A 82 0.58 -4.72 5.20
N GLY A 83 1.36 -3.65 5.33
CA GLY A 83 1.43 -2.85 6.55
C GLY A 83 0.06 -2.34 7.00
N HIS A 84 -0.76 -1.84 6.07
CA HIS A 84 -2.15 -1.43 6.37
C HIS A 84 -3.01 -2.60 6.86
N HIS A 85 -2.89 -3.77 6.24
CA HIS A 85 -3.59 -4.95 6.73
C HIS A 85 -3.18 -5.29 8.17
N LEU A 86 -1.87 -5.33 8.45
CA LEU A 86 -1.34 -5.65 9.77
C LEU A 86 -1.72 -4.61 10.82
N ASP A 87 -1.86 -3.32 10.46
CA ASP A 87 -2.42 -2.29 11.34
C ASP A 87 -3.80 -2.70 11.85
N TYR A 88 -4.70 -3.11 10.96
CA TYR A 88 -6.06 -3.49 11.36
C TYR A 88 -6.13 -4.79 12.17
N ILE A 89 -5.16 -5.70 12.00
CA ILE A 89 -5.03 -6.89 12.85
C ILE A 89 -4.53 -6.52 14.24
N ALA A 90 -3.50 -5.68 14.33
CA ALA A 90 -2.90 -5.26 15.58
C ALA A 90 -3.77 -4.26 16.37
N ASN A 91 -4.62 -3.50 15.68
CA ASN A 91 -5.44 -2.43 16.25
C ASN A 91 -6.95 -2.64 15.95
N PRO A 92 -7.64 -3.53 16.69
CA PRO A 92 -9.05 -3.86 16.42
C PRO A 92 -10.01 -2.65 16.46
N ASN A 93 -9.75 -1.67 17.31
CA ASN A 93 -10.57 -0.45 17.38
C ASN A 93 -10.47 0.38 16.09
N ARG A 94 -9.26 0.46 15.49
CA ARG A 94 -9.07 1.13 14.20
C ARG A 94 -9.79 0.38 13.09
N ARG A 95 -9.73 -0.95 13.12
CA ARG A 95 -10.44 -1.81 12.19
C ARG A 95 -11.95 -1.57 12.25
N LEU A 96 -12.54 -1.65 13.44
CA LEU A 96 -13.97 -1.37 13.65
C LEU A 96 -14.35 0.02 13.17
N TYR A 97 -13.53 1.03 13.48
CA TYR A 97 -13.77 2.40 13.01
C TYR A 97 -13.78 2.46 11.48
N ARG A 98 -12.79 1.86 10.80
CA ARG A 98 -12.73 1.86 9.33
C ARG A 98 -13.88 1.11 8.67
N GLU A 99 -14.32 0.00 9.26
CA GLU A 99 -15.47 -0.78 8.79
C GLU A 99 -16.78 0.06 8.86
N MET A 100 -16.91 0.96 9.84
CA MET A 100 -18.04 1.88 9.96
C MET A 100 -17.90 3.14 9.09
N HIS A 101 -16.68 3.67 8.95
CA HIS A 101 -16.38 4.94 8.29
C HIS A 101 -15.58 4.73 6.99
N VAL A 102 -16.20 4.08 6.01
CA VAL A 102 -15.51 3.64 4.79
C VAL A 102 -15.07 4.81 3.91
N GLU A 103 -15.94 5.82 3.76
CA GLU A 103 -15.72 6.98 2.87
C GLU A 103 -15.44 8.29 3.63
N ASP A 104 -15.73 8.34 4.93
CA ASP A 104 -15.74 9.55 5.76
C ASP A 104 -14.72 9.50 6.92
N ALA A 105 -13.76 8.57 6.87
CA ALA A 105 -12.67 8.55 7.84
C ALA A 105 -11.90 9.89 7.87
N THR A 106 -11.62 10.38 9.08
CA THR A 106 -10.92 11.66 9.25
C THR A 106 -9.49 11.61 8.70
N VAL A 107 -8.93 12.79 8.40
CA VAL A 107 -7.55 12.86 7.88
C VAL A 107 -6.55 12.39 8.93
N GLU A 108 -6.80 12.64 10.23
CA GLU A 108 -5.99 12.13 11.33
C GLU A 108 -6.02 10.60 11.41
N PHE A 109 -7.20 9.99 11.22
CA PHE A 109 -7.33 8.54 11.17
C PHE A 109 -6.51 7.94 10.04
N ILE A 110 -6.56 8.56 8.86
CA ILE A 110 -5.78 8.16 7.69
C ILE A 110 -4.29 8.30 7.98
N LEU A 111 -3.85 9.44 8.53
CA LEU A 111 -2.44 9.70 8.85
C LEU A 111 -1.88 8.69 9.86
N GLU A 112 -2.63 8.39 10.92
CA GLU A 112 -2.25 7.34 11.88
C GLU A 112 -2.12 5.97 11.17
N GLY A 113 -3.01 5.69 10.21
CA GLY A 113 -2.95 4.48 9.40
C GLY A 113 -1.69 4.39 8.55
N GLU A 114 -1.27 5.49 7.92
CA GLU A 114 -0.01 5.55 7.14
C GLU A 114 1.22 5.32 8.04
N VAL A 115 1.23 5.90 9.24
CA VAL A 115 2.32 5.71 10.21
C VAL A 115 2.38 4.27 10.71
N ASN A 116 1.24 3.65 10.99
CA ASN A 116 1.18 2.25 11.41
C ASN A 116 1.56 1.32 10.26
N ALA A 117 1.06 1.56 9.05
CA ALA A 117 1.40 0.79 7.87
C ALA A 117 2.89 0.84 7.57
N TYR A 118 3.50 2.02 7.67
CA TYR A 118 4.94 2.18 7.59
C TYR A 118 5.65 1.28 8.61
N LYS A 119 5.28 1.35 9.89
CA LYS A 119 5.91 0.55 10.94
C LYS A 119 5.78 -0.95 10.70
N TYR A 120 4.56 -1.44 10.47
CA TYR A 120 4.31 -2.88 10.32
C TYR A 120 4.85 -3.45 9.01
N GLY A 121 4.76 -2.69 7.92
CA GLY A 121 5.28 -3.11 6.62
C GLY A 121 6.81 -3.10 6.60
N ARG A 122 7.46 -2.11 7.22
CA ARG A 122 8.93 -1.97 7.24
C ARG A 122 9.64 -3.21 7.77
N ASP A 123 9.09 -3.84 8.80
CA ASP A 123 9.66 -5.05 9.43
C ASP A 123 9.69 -6.26 8.48
N LEU A 124 8.96 -6.21 7.37
CA LEU A 124 8.87 -7.27 6.36
C LEU A 124 9.77 -7.02 5.15
N VAL A 125 10.24 -5.78 4.96
CA VAL A 125 10.95 -5.37 3.75
C VAL A 125 12.38 -5.93 3.77
N PRO A 126 12.83 -6.60 2.68
CA PRO A 126 14.21 -7.03 2.54
C PRO A 126 15.19 -5.85 2.56
N ASP A 127 16.37 -6.04 3.16
CA ASP A 127 17.41 -5.01 3.27
C ASP A 127 17.67 -4.21 1.98
N PRO A 128 17.72 -4.81 0.77
CA PRO A 128 17.97 -4.05 -0.46
C PRO A 128 16.88 -3.02 -0.82
N LEU A 129 15.64 -3.22 -0.35
CA LEU A 129 14.48 -2.39 -0.71
C LEU A 129 14.11 -1.38 0.39
N ILE A 130 14.69 -1.51 1.58
CA ILE A 130 14.24 -0.77 2.77
C ILE A 130 14.34 0.75 2.61
N SER A 131 15.37 1.24 1.93
CA SER A 131 15.54 2.68 1.70
C SER A 131 14.47 3.24 0.75
N TYR A 132 14.10 2.48 -0.28
CA TYR A 132 13.04 2.86 -1.21
C TYR A 132 11.67 2.84 -0.56
N TYR A 133 11.44 1.83 0.27
CA TYR A 133 10.24 1.75 1.09
C TYR A 133 10.11 2.93 2.06
N ASP A 134 11.18 3.28 2.77
CA ASP A 134 11.21 4.42 3.70
C ASP A 134 10.88 5.74 2.97
N ILE A 135 11.39 5.93 1.74
CA ILE A 135 11.09 7.10 0.90
C ILE A 135 9.61 7.15 0.51
N LEU A 136 9.04 6.04 0.03
CA LEU A 136 7.63 5.96 -0.36
C LEU A 136 6.70 6.33 0.81
N ASN A 137 6.96 5.75 1.99
CA ASN A 137 6.14 6.00 3.18
C ASN A 137 6.27 7.43 3.68
N LYS A 138 7.49 7.99 3.68
CA LYS A 138 7.70 9.40 4.02
C LYS A 138 6.88 10.32 3.10
N PHE A 139 6.90 10.06 1.79
CA PHE A 139 6.08 10.82 0.84
C PHE A 139 4.58 10.71 1.14
N ASN A 140 4.06 9.50 1.40
CA ASN A 140 2.65 9.30 1.74
C ASN A 140 2.25 10.08 3.01
N ILE A 141 3.04 9.97 4.08
CA ILE A 141 2.82 10.68 5.35
C ILE A 141 2.85 12.21 5.14
N GLU A 142 3.84 12.73 4.42
CA GLU A 142 3.94 14.17 4.13
C GLU A 142 2.78 14.68 3.29
N ARG A 143 2.33 13.89 2.30
CA ARG A 143 1.17 14.21 1.46
C ARG A 143 -0.10 14.33 2.31
N ARG A 144 -0.34 13.39 3.23
CA ARG A 144 -1.50 13.44 4.14
C ARG A 144 -1.40 14.60 5.13
N THR A 145 -0.21 14.85 5.69
CA THR A 145 0.03 15.96 6.62
C THR A 145 -0.24 17.32 5.98
N LYS A 146 0.15 17.51 4.71
CA LYS A 146 -0.16 18.73 3.94
C LYS A 146 -1.66 18.92 3.72
N ILE A 147 -2.44 17.85 3.67
CA ILE A 147 -3.90 17.94 3.58
C ILE A 147 -4.46 18.41 4.93
N VAL A 148 -4.06 17.77 6.04
CA VAL A 148 -4.46 18.20 7.41
C VAL A 148 -4.23 19.69 7.61
N ASN A 149 -3.02 20.18 7.34
CA ASN A 149 -2.64 21.57 7.61
C ASN A 149 -3.31 22.63 6.70
N LYS A 150 -4.05 22.20 5.66
CA LYS A 150 -4.77 23.08 4.74
C LYS A 150 -6.29 23.08 4.99
N THR A 151 -6.78 22.26 5.90
CA THR A 151 -8.19 22.14 6.27
C THR A 151 -8.44 22.83 7.60
#